data_AF-A0A944H4S0-F1
#
_entry.id   AF-A0A944H4S0-F1
#
_cell.length_a   1.000
_cell.length_b   1.000
_cell.length_c   1.000
_cell.angle_alpha   90.00
_cell.angle_beta   90.00
_cell.angle_gamma   90.00
#
_symmetry.space_group_name_H-M   'P 1'
#
loop_
_entity.id
_entity.type
_entity.pdbx_description
1 polymer ?
#
loop_
_entity_poly.entity_id
_entity_poly.type
_entity_poly.pdbx_seq_one_letter_code
_entity_poly.pdbx_strand_id
1 'polypeptide(L)'
;MQVNFRNTFLIALFSFCSSFIYGQTGQIQVSFSDWTQRGDSDNGNWVYDSDNESLKQTTNSDPTFYVSNENYINKVVEGVFKVATTDDDDFVGFVLGFESAVDDSGSVNKFLLVDWKQGDQNYTDYGGYSYAEMRFSYFDTTLSDNSIFWKTQAARDGNTWGVIDTFEPSSSFTGVNSQGGWVDNFTYSFKVVYTESNVKIYFDFGNGTYTKAVSYTHL
;
A
#
# COMPACT_ATOMS: atom_id res chain seq x y z
N MET A 1 16.25 34.98 15.47
CA MET A 1 16.57 34.37 14.17
C MET A 1 15.84 33.04 14.13
N GLN A 2 14.87 32.90 13.25
CA GLN A 2 13.92 31.79 13.28
C GLN A 2 14.60 30.54 12.72
N VAL A 3 14.65 29.46 13.50
CA VAL A 3 15.18 28.18 13.03
C VAL A 3 14.13 27.60 12.09
N ASN A 4 14.40 27.67 10.79
CA ASN A 4 13.55 27.04 9.78
C ASN A 4 13.73 25.52 9.86
N PHE A 5 12.91 24.88 10.69
CA PHE A 5 12.64 23.46 10.57
C PHE A 5 11.89 23.22 9.26
N ARG A 6 12.62 22.90 8.19
CA ARG A 6 12.05 22.19 7.03
C ARG A 6 11.78 20.76 7.50
N ASN A 7 10.65 20.56 8.16
CA ASN A 7 10.12 19.23 8.44
C ASN A 7 9.63 18.68 7.10
N THR A 8 10.50 17.90 6.45
CA THR A 8 10.19 17.15 5.23
C THR A 8 10.72 15.74 5.46
N PHE A 9 9.94 14.92 6.18
CA PHE A 9 10.32 13.61 6.74
C PHE A 9 9.08 12.70 6.91
N LEU A 10 9.12 11.36 6.68
CA LEU A 10 10.27 10.47 6.33
C LEU A 10 9.91 9.32 5.29
N ILE A 11 10.51 8.12 5.30
CA ILE A 11 10.75 7.26 4.09
C ILE A 11 9.96 5.91 4.03
N ALA A 12 9.02 5.73 3.08
CA ALA A 12 8.43 4.42 2.72
C ALA A 12 9.39 3.53 1.87
N LEU A 13 10.50 3.07 2.48
CA LEU A 13 11.60 2.38 1.78
C LEU A 13 11.31 0.90 1.48
N PHE A 14 10.40 0.65 0.53
CA PHE A 14 9.90 -0.69 0.23
C PHE A 14 10.65 -1.42 -0.86
N SER A 15 11.13 -2.62 -0.55
CA SER A 15 11.53 -3.62 -1.54
C SER A 15 10.38 -4.60 -1.73
N PHE A 16 9.75 -4.58 -2.89
CA PHE A 16 8.88 -5.65 -3.36
C PHE A 16 9.76 -6.68 -4.06
N CYS A 17 9.81 -7.92 -3.60
CA CYS A 17 10.52 -9.01 -4.29
C CYS A 17 9.49 -10.01 -4.80
N SER A 18 9.51 -10.28 -6.11
CA SER A 18 8.67 -11.26 -6.84
C SER A 18 7.16 -11.22 -6.54
N SER A 19 6.35 -10.98 -7.56
CA SER A 19 4.93 -11.39 -7.51
C SER A 19 4.65 -12.55 -8.44
N PHE A 20 3.67 -13.37 -8.07
CA PHE A 20 3.25 -14.55 -8.80
C PHE A 20 1.75 -14.53 -9.05
N ILE A 21 1.37 -14.85 -10.27
CA ILE A 21 -0.01 -15.03 -10.72
C ILE A 21 -0.33 -16.51 -10.81
N TYR A 22 -1.47 -16.91 -10.25
CA TYR A 22 -2.03 -18.25 -10.48
C TYR A 22 -3.21 -18.17 -11.46
N GLY A 23 -3.11 -18.97 -12.53
CA GLY A 23 -4.21 -19.29 -13.45
C GLY A 23 -4.32 -20.80 -13.68
N GLN A 24 -5.20 -21.24 -14.58
CA GLN A 24 -5.38 -22.68 -14.88
C GLN A 24 -4.14 -23.38 -15.46
N THR A 25 -3.08 -22.64 -15.81
CA THR A 25 -1.87 -23.14 -16.48
C THR A 25 -0.60 -23.09 -15.63
N GLY A 26 -0.69 -22.73 -14.35
CA GLY A 26 0.44 -22.71 -13.41
C GLY A 26 0.75 -21.33 -12.81
N GLN A 27 1.87 -21.28 -12.08
CA GLN A 27 2.42 -20.09 -11.42
C GLN A 27 3.27 -19.29 -12.44
N ILE A 28 2.89 -18.04 -12.71
CA ILE A 28 3.62 -17.14 -13.61
C ILE A 28 4.21 -16.00 -12.78
N GLN A 29 5.53 -15.79 -12.88
CA GLN A 29 6.18 -14.62 -12.30
C GLN A 29 5.72 -13.36 -13.02
N VAL A 30 5.29 -12.36 -12.25
CA VAL A 30 4.95 -11.03 -12.73
C VAL A 30 6.25 -10.28 -12.97
N SER A 31 6.40 -9.65 -14.14
CA SER A 31 7.49 -8.72 -14.37
C SER A 31 7.08 -7.29 -14.05
N PHE A 32 7.99 -6.53 -13.43
CA PHE A 32 7.86 -5.09 -13.18
C PHE A 32 8.52 -4.23 -14.26
N SER A 33 9.14 -4.84 -15.28
CA SER A 33 9.86 -4.13 -16.37
C SER A 33 8.97 -3.14 -17.13
N ASP A 34 7.67 -3.44 -17.22
CA ASP A 34 6.69 -2.73 -18.04
C ASP A 34 5.74 -1.87 -17.18
N TRP A 35 5.99 -1.80 -15.87
CA TRP A 35 5.23 -1.01 -14.92
C TRP A 35 5.72 0.43 -14.88
N THR A 36 4.85 1.35 -14.46
CA THR A 36 5.11 2.79 -14.47
C THR A 36 4.78 3.44 -13.13
N GLN A 37 5.58 4.44 -12.73
CA GLN A 37 5.21 5.32 -11.62
C GLN A 37 3.94 6.13 -11.95
N ARG A 38 3.08 6.33 -10.95
CA ARG A 38 1.86 7.13 -10.97
C ARG A 38 1.73 7.93 -9.67
N GLY A 39 0.89 8.96 -9.67
CA GLY A 39 0.95 10.04 -8.66
C GLY A 39 1.91 11.14 -9.11
N ASP A 40 2.12 12.15 -8.26
CA ASP A 40 2.99 13.29 -8.55
C ASP A 40 4.41 12.84 -8.96
N SER A 41 4.92 13.38 -10.07
CA SER A 41 6.18 12.99 -10.68
C SER A 41 7.41 13.63 -9.99
N ASP A 42 7.22 14.68 -9.18
CA ASP A 42 8.26 15.24 -8.30
C ASP A 42 8.47 14.41 -7.01
N ASN A 43 7.61 13.41 -6.77
CA ASN A 43 7.65 12.52 -5.61
C ASN A 43 8.14 11.10 -5.99
N GLY A 44 8.52 10.29 -5.00
CA GLY A 44 9.01 8.92 -5.17
C GLY A 44 10.42 8.81 -5.79
N ASN A 45 10.98 7.61 -5.73
CA ASN A 45 12.12 7.18 -6.55
C ASN A 45 12.13 5.65 -6.56
N TRP A 46 11.55 5.09 -7.61
CA TRP A 46 11.36 3.66 -7.80
C TRP A 46 12.49 3.07 -8.65
N VAL A 47 13.27 2.18 -8.04
CA VAL A 47 14.40 1.49 -8.67
C VAL A 47 14.00 0.05 -8.98
N TYR A 48 13.85 -0.27 -10.27
CA TYR A 48 13.64 -1.64 -10.72
C TYR A 48 14.97 -2.39 -10.86
N ASP A 49 15.02 -3.60 -10.30
CA ASP A 49 16.11 -4.56 -10.45
C ASP A 49 15.60 -5.76 -11.25
N SER A 50 16.03 -5.81 -12.53
CA SER A 50 15.68 -6.86 -13.47
C SER A 50 16.35 -8.21 -13.20
N ASP A 51 17.47 -8.23 -12.47
CA ASP A 51 18.19 -9.48 -12.19
C ASP A 51 17.49 -10.27 -11.08
N ASN A 52 16.79 -9.58 -10.18
CA ASN A 52 16.09 -10.16 -9.03
C ASN A 52 14.55 -10.09 -9.12
N GLU A 53 14.00 -9.49 -10.18
CA GLU A 53 12.59 -9.13 -10.31
C GLU A 53 12.05 -8.47 -9.02
N SER A 54 12.71 -7.37 -8.68
CA SER A 54 12.39 -6.61 -7.48
C SER A 54 12.31 -5.12 -7.76
N LEU A 55 11.50 -4.43 -6.97
CA LEU A 55 11.23 -3.02 -7.11
C LEU A 55 11.45 -2.33 -5.77
N LYS A 56 12.26 -1.27 -5.75
CA LYS A 56 12.63 -0.55 -4.54
C LYS A 56 12.24 0.93 -4.58
N GLN A 57 11.32 1.35 -3.71
CA GLN A 57 11.14 2.76 -3.37
C GLN A 57 12.30 3.20 -2.45
N THR A 58 12.88 4.38 -2.66
CA THR A 58 14.11 4.82 -1.96
C THR A 58 14.09 6.23 -1.34
N THR A 59 12.98 6.97 -1.40
CA THR A 59 12.93 8.39 -0.98
C THR A 59 11.80 8.66 0.01
N ASN A 60 12.02 9.62 0.91
CA ASN A 60 10.89 10.28 1.56
C ASN A 60 10.18 11.13 0.51
N SER A 61 8.88 10.89 0.35
CA SER A 61 8.03 11.68 -0.53
C SER A 61 6.57 11.52 -0.15
N ASP A 62 5.73 12.36 -0.76
CA ASP A 62 4.29 12.13 -0.77
C ASP A 62 3.96 10.82 -1.56
N PRO A 63 2.73 10.28 -1.40
CA PRO A 63 2.36 8.98 -1.95
C PRO A 63 2.51 8.89 -3.48
N THR A 64 3.22 7.86 -3.93
CA THR A 64 3.30 7.45 -5.34
C THR A 64 3.05 5.96 -5.45
N PHE A 65 2.65 5.52 -6.65
CA PHE A 65 2.36 4.13 -6.96
C PHE A 65 3.29 3.68 -8.09
N TYR A 66 3.62 2.38 -8.14
CA TYR A 66 4.21 1.77 -9.32
C TYR A 66 3.25 0.68 -9.79
N VAL A 67 2.72 0.80 -11.00
CA VAL A 67 1.56 0.00 -11.44
C VAL A 67 1.78 -0.64 -12.80
N SER A 68 1.19 -1.83 -12.96
CA SER A 68 1.17 -2.55 -14.23
C SER A 68 0.24 -1.90 -15.25
N ASN A 69 0.59 -2.04 -16.53
CA ASN A 69 -0.35 -1.82 -17.63
C ASN A 69 -1.25 -3.04 -17.92
N GLU A 70 -0.97 -4.18 -17.29
CA GLU A 70 -1.70 -5.45 -17.46
C GLU A 70 -2.87 -5.60 -16.48
N ASN A 71 -3.93 -6.30 -16.93
CA ASN A 71 -5.08 -6.60 -16.09
C ASN A 71 -4.93 -7.95 -15.36
N TYR A 72 -5.08 -7.92 -14.03
CA TYR A 72 -4.97 -9.08 -13.14
C TYR A 72 -6.28 -9.50 -12.44
N ILE A 73 -7.43 -8.96 -12.86
CA ILE A 73 -8.74 -9.40 -12.38
C ILE A 73 -8.98 -10.90 -12.63
N ASN A 74 -9.71 -11.54 -11.72
CA ASN A 74 -10.01 -12.98 -11.72
C ASN A 74 -8.75 -13.88 -11.63
N LYS A 75 -7.64 -13.35 -11.09
CA LYS A 75 -6.40 -14.09 -10.81
C LYS A 75 -6.11 -14.05 -9.30
N VAL A 76 -5.26 -14.96 -8.83
CA VAL A 76 -4.64 -14.86 -7.50
C VAL A 76 -3.25 -14.26 -7.67
N VAL A 77 -2.95 -13.20 -6.94
CA VAL A 77 -1.63 -12.56 -6.91
C VAL A 77 -1.00 -12.83 -5.54
N GLU A 78 0.17 -13.44 -5.51
CA GLU A 78 1.02 -13.55 -4.32
C GLU A 78 2.27 -12.71 -4.50
N GLY A 79 2.92 -12.28 -3.42
CA GLY A 79 4.21 -11.60 -3.48
C GLY A 79 4.80 -11.33 -2.09
N VAL A 80 6.00 -10.76 -2.03
CA VAL A 80 6.60 -10.34 -0.75
C VAL A 80 7.05 -8.88 -0.75
N PHE A 81 6.93 -8.23 0.40
CA PHE A 81 7.44 -6.87 0.62
C PHE A 81 8.22 -6.76 1.94
N LYS A 82 9.08 -5.73 2.03
CA LYS A 82 9.87 -5.41 3.21
C LYS A 82 10.12 -3.90 3.33
N VAL A 83 9.99 -3.36 4.54
CA VAL A 83 10.59 -2.08 4.93
C VAL A 83 12.06 -2.35 5.18
N ALA A 84 12.95 -1.90 4.30
CA ALA A 84 14.38 -2.25 4.38
C ALA A 84 15.20 -1.20 5.14
N THR A 85 14.66 -0.71 6.25
CA THR A 85 15.24 0.31 7.14
C THR A 85 14.72 0.15 8.58
N THR A 86 15.28 0.91 9.52
CA THR A 86 14.74 1.15 10.88
C THR A 86 14.41 2.63 11.10
N ASP A 87 14.48 3.42 10.03
CA ASP A 87 14.06 4.81 10.03
C ASP A 87 12.59 4.86 9.59
N ASP A 88 11.80 5.68 10.28
CA ASP A 88 10.38 5.95 10.04
C ASP A 88 9.35 4.92 10.48
N ASP A 89 8.09 5.38 10.57
CA ASP A 89 6.93 4.58 10.94
C ASP A 89 5.72 4.71 9.97
N ASP A 90 5.92 5.22 8.75
CA ASP A 90 4.89 5.59 7.77
C ASP A 90 4.25 4.45 6.94
N PHE A 91 3.46 4.81 5.93
CA PHE A 91 2.58 3.88 5.20
C PHE A 91 3.32 3.01 4.17
N VAL A 92 2.97 1.72 4.17
CA VAL A 92 3.22 0.78 3.06
C VAL A 92 1.91 0.31 2.49
N GLY A 93 1.86 0.08 1.18
CA GLY A 93 0.68 -0.53 0.59
C GLY A 93 0.88 -1.12 -0.79
N PHE A 94 -0.23 -1.58 -1.36
CA PHE A 94 -0.39 -1.84 -2.78
C PHE A 94 -1.81 -1.47 -3.20
N VAL A 95 -1.96 -1.18 -4.50
CA VAL A 95 -3.25 -0.85 -5.12
C VAL A 95 -3.81 -2.04 -5.89
N LEU A 96 -5.14 -2.15 -5.94
CA LEU A 96 -5.88 -3.11 -6.76
C LEU A 96 -6.88 -2.36 -7.64
N GLY A 97 -7.08 -2.83 -8.88
CA GLY A 97 -8.05 -2.21 -9.79
C GLY A 97 -7.70 -0.76 -10.13
N PHE A 98 -6.41 -0.47 -10.29
CA PHE A 98 -5.94 0.90 -10.52
C PHE A 98 -6.35 1.40 -11.90
N GLU A 99 -7.19 2.44 -11.94
CA GLU A 99 -7.59 3.13 -13.16
C GLU A 99 -6.78 4.42 -13.34
N SER A 100 -6.66 5.23 -12.29
CA SER A 100 -5.92 6.51 -12.32
C SER A 100 -5.51 6.98 -10.92
N ALA A 101 -4.46 7.80 -10.87
CA ALA A 101 -4.19 8.70 -9.76
C ALA A 101 -4.45 10.16 -10.20
N VAL A 102 -4.50 11.09 -9.25
CA VAL A 102 -4.28 12.51 -9.57
C VAL A 102 -2.78 12.71 -9.82
N ASP A 103 -2.42 12.99 -11.07
CA ASP A 103 -1.05 13.18 -11.55
C ASP A 103 -1.06 13.99 -12.86
N ASP A 104 0.09 14.14 -13.53
CA ASP A 104 0.19 14.86 -14.82
C ASP A 104 -0.70 14.27 -15.95
N SER A 105 -1.20 13.04 -15.77
CA SER A 105 -2.01 12.29 -16.76
C SER A 105 -3.45 12.03 -16.31
N GLY A 106 -3.81 12.29 -15.05
CA GLY A 106 -5.09 11.93 -14.46
C GLY A 106 -5.58 12.94 -13.43
N SER A 107 -6.90 13.13 -13.36
CA SER A 107 -7.55 14.09 -12.44
C SER A 107 -8.41 13.41 -11.36
N VAL A 108 -8.27 12.10 -11.19
CA VAL A 108 -9.06 11.29 -10.25
C VAL A 108 -8.16 10.22 -9.64
N ASN A 109 -8.17 10.11 -8.31
CA ASN A 109 -7.68 8.93 -7.60
C ASN A 109 -8.79 7.88 -7.65
N LYS A 110 -8.57 6.82 -8.44
CA LYS A 110 -9.54 5.73 -8.65
C LYS A 110 -8.86 4.36 -8.61
N PHE A 111 -8.97 3.72 -7.45
CA PHE A 111 -8.35 2.43 -7.11
C PHE A 111 -8.88 1.91 -5.77
N LEU A 112 -8.67 0.63 -5.48
CA LEU A 112 -8.64 0.13 -4.12
C LEU A 112 -7.21 0.27 -3.57
N LEU A 113 -7.07 0.74 -2.34
CA LEU A 113 -5.80 0.83 -1.62
C LEU A 113 -5.83 -0.10 -0.42
N VAL A 114 -4.75 -0.87 -0.26
CA VAL A 114 -4.42 -1.59 0.97
C VAL A 114 -3.18 -0.92 1.52
N ASP A 115 -3.26 -0.34 2.71
CA ASP A 115 -2.11 0.27 3.37
C ASP A 115 -1.97 -0.17 4.83
N TRP A 116 -0.78 0.07 5.41
CA TRP A 116 -0.42 -0.25 6.79
C TRP A 116 0.64 0.72 7.30
N LYS A 117 0.44 1.29 8.48
CA LYS A 117 1.41 2.16 9.18
C LYS A 117 2.10 1.41 10.33
N GLN A 118 3.34 1.75 10.69
CA GLN A 118 4.01 1.16 11.85
C GLN A 118 3.55 1.82 13.16
N GLY A 119 3.45 3.15 13.17
CA GLY A 119 3.25 3.95 14.37
C GLY A 119 1.93 4.73 14.37
N ASP A 120 1.38 4.95 15.56
CA ASP A 120 0.38 5.99 15.78
C ASP A 120 1.05 7.37 15.67
N GLN A 121 0.49 8.26 14.85
CA GLN A 121 1.08 9.58 14.62
C GLN A 121 0.02 10.65 14.44
N ASN A 122 0.27 11.86 14.95
CA ASN A 122 -0.62 13.01 14.78
C ASN A 122 0.10 14.11 14.00
N TYR A 123 -0.32 14.32 12.76
CA TYR A 123 0.23 15.36 11.90
C TYR A 123 -0.90 16.28 11.39
N THR A 124 -0.95 17.49 11.96
CA THR A 124 -2.08 18.41 11.76
C THR A 124 -2.16 18.92 10.33
N ASP A 125 -1.02 19.09 9.66
CA ASP A 125 -0.95 19.52 8.26
C ASP A 125 -1.61 18.50 7.32
N TYR A 126 -1.58 17.20 7.67
CA TYR A 126 -2.26 16.12 6.94
C TYR A 126 -3.58 15.66 7.62
N GLY A 127 -4.26 16.58 8.31
CA GLY A 127 -5.62 16.37 8.84
C GLY A 127 -5.71 15.68 10.21
N GLY A 128 -4.58 15.33 10.83
CA GLY A 128 -4.47 14.91 12.23
C GLY A 128 -3.93 13.50 12.44
N TYR A 129 -4.66 12.71 13.23
CA TYR A 129 -4.22 11.40 13.71
C TYR A 129 -4.39 10.30 12.66
N SER A 130 -3.36 9.47 12.51
CA SER A 130 -3.32 8.21 11.77
C SER A 130 -2.88 7.08 12.70
N TYR A 131 -3.52 5.92 12.62
CA TYR A 131 -3.26 4.77 13.50
C TYR A 131 -2.27 3.77 12.89
N ALA A 132 -1.62 2.98 13.74
CA ALA A 132 -0.79 1.83 13.37
C ALA A 132 -1.62 0.61 12.90
N GLU A 133 -2.56 0.81 11.97
CA GLU A 133 -3.55 -0.18 11.53
C GLU A 133 -3.36 -0.57 10.05
N MET A 134 -3.89 -1.74 9.63
CA MET A 134 -4.06 -2.03 8.19
C MET A 134 -5.41 -1.50 7.72
N ARG A 135 -5.44 -0.72 6.63
CA ARG A 135 -6.68 -0.18 6.05
C ARG A 135 -6.93 -0.74 4.67
N PHE A 136 -8.19 -1.00 4.38
CA PHE A 136 -8.68 -1.26 3.02
C PHE A 136 -9.61 -0.11 2.63
N SER A 137 -9.24 0.60 1.58
CA SER A 137 -9.89 1.85 1.17
C SER A 137 -10.32 1.80 -0.29
N TYR A 138 -11.47 2.38 -0.60
CA TYR A 138 -11.91 2.65 -1.97
C TYR A 138 -11.68 4.13 -2.27
N PHE A 139 -10.94 4.43 -3.33
CA PHE A 139 -10.77 5.78 -3.85
C PHE A 139 -11.56 5.94 -5.14
N ASP A 140 -12.36 7.01 -5.19
CA ASP A 140 -13.03 7.53 -6.38
C ASP A 140 -13.29 9.03 -6.14
N THR A 141 -12.22 9.82 -6.28
CA THR A 141 -12.17 11.21 -5.81
C THR A 141 -11.22 12.07 -6.64
N THR A 142 -11.60 13.33 -6.85
CA THR A 142 -10.74 14.35 -7.48
C THR A 142 -9.84 15.06 -6.46
N LEU A 143 -9.90 14.71 -5.18
CA LEU A 143 -8.98 15.26 -4.18
C LEU A 143 -7.57 14.69 -4.36
N SER A 144 -6.57 15.54 -4.13
CA SER A 144 -5.14 15.26 -4.33
C SER A 144 -4.26 15.75 -3.18
N ASP A 145 -4.86 16.13 -2.05
CA ASP A 145 -4.13 16.58 -0.86
C ASP A 145 -3.68 15.38 -0.02
N ASN A 146 -2.45 15.39 0.50
CA ASN A 146 -1.86 14.26 1.21
C ASN A 146 -2.67 13.77 2.42
N SER A 147 -3.51 14.62 3.02
CA SER A 147 -4.43 14.23 4.10
C SER A 147 -5.41 13.11 3.71
N ILE A 148 -5.70 12.94 2.42
CA ILE A 148 -6.57 11.85 1.94
C ILE A 148 -5.94 10.46 2.05
N PHE A 149 -4.60 10.39 2.13
CA PHE A 149 -3.83 9.16 2.33
C PHE A 149 -3.34 9.02 3.77
N TRP A 150 -3.06 10.13 4.45
CA TRP A 150 -2.59 10.11 5.83
C TRP A 150 -3.66 9.61 6.80
N LYS A 151 -4.71 10.42 6.97
CA LYS A 151 -5.81 10.11 7.91
C LYS A 151 -6.86 9.22 7.29
N THR A 152 -7.04 9.31 5.96
CA THR A 152 -8.03 8.64 5.12
C THR A 152 -9.40 8.53 5.78
N GLN A 153 -10.31 9.45 5.41
CA GLN A 153 -11.67 9.43 5.95
C GLN A 153 -12.37 8.07 5.74
N ALA A 154 -13.22 7.67 6.68
CA ALA A 154 -14.05 6.47 6.50
C ALA A 154 -15.14 6.72 5.45
N ALA A 155 -15.39 5.72 4.61
CA ALA A 155 -16.56 5.66 3.75
C ALA A 155 -17.81 5.46 4.63
N ARG A 156 -18.70 6.45 4.65
CA ARG A 156 -19.92 6.53 5.48
C ARG A 156 -20.98 7.32 4.72
N ASP A 157 -22.22 7.28 5.17
CA ASP A 157 -23.34 8.01 4.54
C ASP A 157 -23.03 9.50 4.32
N GLY A 158 -22.63 9.86 3.08
CA GLY A 158 -22.15 11.19 2.68
C GLY A 158 -20.79 11.19 1.95
N ASN A 159 -19.93 10.19 2.18
CA ASN A 159 -18.66 9.96 1.52
C ASN A 159 -18.71 8.68 0.69
N THR A 160 -18.60 8.78 -0.64
CA THR A 160 -18.60 7.64 -1.58
C THR A 160 -17.25 6.93 -1.70
N TRP A 161 -16.22 7.44 -1.00
CA TRP A 161 -14.84 6.95 -1.02
C TRP A 161 -14.21 7.12 0.37
N GLY A 162 -13.18 6.34 0.66
CA GLY A 162 -12.50 6.30 1.96
C GLY A 162 -12.22 4.87 2.43
N VAL A 163 -11.84 4.74 3.71
CA VAL A 163 -11.66 3.44 4.38
C VAL A 163 -13.01 2.70 4.43
N ILE A 164 -13.03 1.48 3.89
CA ILE A 164 -14.21 0.59 3.84
C ILE A 164 -14.08 -0.64 4.76
N ASP A 165 -12.87 -1.02 5.15
CA ASP A 165 -12.59 -2.07 6.13
C ASP A 165 -11.24 -1.77 6.83
N THR A 166 -11.07 -2.22 8.08
CA THR A 166 -9.79 -2.10 8.82
C THR A 166 -9.45 -3.43 9.47
N PHE A 167 -8.16 -3.76 9.51
CA PHE A 167 -7.67 -4.99 10.12
C PHE A 167 -6.56 -4.71 11.10
N GLU A 168 -6.80 -5.13 12.35
CA GLU A 168 -5.84 -5.07 13.44
C GLU A 168 -5.18 -6.45 13.60
N PRO A 169 -3.95 -6.64 13.09
CA PRO A 169 -3.27 -7.91 13.23
C PRO A 169 -2.86 -8.15 14.69
N SER A 170 -2.92 -9.41 15.14
CA SER A 170 -2.57 -9.74 16.53
C SER A 170 -1.10 -9.44 16.83
N SER A 171 -0.82 -8.68 17.90
CA SER A 171 0.53 -8.46 18.43
C SER A 171 1.21 -9.72 18.99
N SER A 172 0.55 -10.89 18.91
CA SER A 172 1.19 -12.20 19.09
C SER A 172 1.96 -12.67 17.86
N PHE A 173 1.81 -12.03 16.70
CA PHE A 173 2.58 -12.33 15.49
C PHE A 173 3.94 -11.62 15.54
N THR A 174 4.99 -12.26 15.05
CA THR A 174 6.37 -11.74 15.10
C THR A 174 6.63 -10.60 14.11
N GLY A 175 5.83 -10.50 13.05
CA GLY A 175 5.81 -9.38 12.11
C GLY A 175 4.83 -8.27 12.49
N VAL A 176 4.38 -8.18 13.75
CA VAL A 176 3.46 -7.13 14.21
C VAL A 176 4.03 -6.51 15.49
N ASN A 177 4.08 -5.18 15.54
CA ASN A 177 4.59 -4.48 16.71
C ASN A 177 3.51 -4.32 17.81
N SER A 178 3.86 -3.69 18.93
CA SER A 178 2.94 -3.52 20.08
C SER A 178 1.74 -2.58 19.83
N GLN A 179 1.74 -1.83 18.72
CA GLN A 179 0.69 -0.89 18.32
C GLN A 179 -0.24 -1.46 17.25
N GLY A 180 0.06 -2.63 16.65
CA GLY A 180 -0.67 -3.20 15.50
C GLY A 180 0.05 -2.99 14.16
N GLY A 181 1.11 -2.18 14.16
CA GLY A 181 1.84 -1.80 12.96
C GLY A 181 2.86 -2.82 12.46
N TRP A 182 3.43 -2.55 11.29
CA TRP A 182 4.52 -3.34 10.73
C TRP A 182 5.84 -3.21 11.52
N VAL A 183 6.79 -4.10 11.22
CA VAL A 183 8.07 -4.29 11.91
C VAL A 183 9.23 -4.11 10.95
N ASP A 184 10.24 -3.34 11.36
CA ASP A 184 11.47 -3.07 10.62
C ASP A 184 12.13 -4.34 10.07
N ASN A 185 12.60 -4.26 8.82
CA ASN A 185 13.37 -5.32 8.16
C ASN A 185 12.67 -6.70 8.10
N PHE A 186 11.39 -6.78 8.44
CA PHE A 186 10.57 -7.97 8.32
C PHE A 186 10.18 -8.23 6.85
N THR A 187 10.14 -9.49 6.42
CA THR A 187 9.63 -9.86 5.09
C THR A 187 8.21 -10.38 5.21
N TYR A 188 7.23 -9.61 4.74
CA TYR A 188 5.84 -10.02 4.67
C TYR A 188 5.56 -10.76 3.38
N SER A 189 4.94 -11.93 3.45
CA SER A 189 4.33 -12.57 2.28
C SER A 189 2.84 -12.23 2.25
N PHE A 190 2.31 -11.91 1.08
CA PHE A 190 0.90 -11.61 0.91
C PHE A 190 0.26 -12.43 -0.23
N LYS A 191 -1.06 -12.61 -0.14
CA LYS A 191 -1.91 -13.18 -1.18
C LYS A 191 -3.16 -12.32 -1.35
N VAL A 192 -3.48 -11.97 -2.59
CA VAL A 192 -4.72 -11.33 -3.01
C VAL A 192 -5.50 -12.31 -3.89
N VAL A 193 -6.77 -12.51 -3.57
CA VAL A 193 -7.77 -13.09 -4.48
C VAL A 193 -8.69 -11.95 -4.88
N TYR A 194 -8.63 -11.52 -6.14
CA TYR A 194 -9.42 -10.39 -6.66
C TYR A 194 -10.24 -10.85 -7.86
N THR A 195 -11.57 -10.80 -7.71
CA THR A 195 -12.56 -11.04 -8.77
C THR A 195 -13.51 -9.86 -8.87
N GLU A 196 -14.33 -9.83 -9.92
CA GLU A 196 -15.35 -8.79 -10.18
C GLU A 196 -16.30 -8.53 -9.00
N SER A 197 -16.46 -9.49 -8.08
CA SER A 197 -17.39 -9.41 -6.94
C SER A 197 -16.74 -9.72 -5.59
N ASN A 198 -15.41 -9.87 -5.54
CA ASN A 198 -14.75 -10.28 -4.31
C ASN A 198 -13.29 -9.81 -4.20
N VAL A 199 -12.94 -9.28 -3.03
CA VAL A 199 -11.55 -9.05 -2.63
C VAL A 199 -11.30 -9.82 -1.34
N LYS A 200 -10.30 -10.70 -1.34
CA LYS A 200 -9.76 -11.31 -0.12
C LYS A 200 -8.27 -11.13 -0.09
N ILE A 201 -7.75 -10.67 1.04
CA ILE A 201 -6.33 -10.38 1.20
C ILE A 201 -5.83 -11.08 2.45
N TYR A 202 -4.67 -11.71 2.31
CA TYR A 202 -4.04 -12.49 3.34
C TYR A 202 -2.58 -12.10 3.48
N PHE A 203 -2.05 -12.12 4.70
CA PHE A 203 -0.64 -11.88 5.00
C PHE A 203 -0.10 -13.00 5.89
N ASP A 204 1.16 -13.37 5.69
CA ASP A 204 1.94 -14.11 6.68
C ASP A 204 2.67 -13.10 7.57
N PHE A 205 2.28 -13.06 8.85
CA PHE A 205 2.87 -12.19 9.87
C PHE A 205 3.99 -12.88 10.66
N GLY A 206 4.64 -13.91 10.08
CA GLY A 206 5.81 -14.58 10.64
C GLY A 206 5.55 -15.90 11.35
N ASN A 207 4.40 -16.51 11.07
CA ASN A 207 4.03 -17.84 11.58
C ASN A 207 3.97 -18.91 10.48
N GLY A 208 4.33 -18.59 9.24
CA GLY A 208 4.27 -19.52 8.11
C GLY A 208 2.85 -19.75 7.58
N THR A 209 1.88 -18.92 7.99
CA THR A 209 0.45 -19.13 7.71
C THR A 209 -0.26 -17.83 7.30
N TYR A 210 -0.85 -17.86 6.11
CA TYR A 210 -1.69 -16.78 5.60
C TYR A 210 -2.92 -16.50 6.48
N THR A 211 -2.86 -15.39 7.23
CA THR A 211 -3.97 -14.83 8.01
C THR A 211 -4.77 -13.88 7.13
N LYS A 212 -6.10 -14.01 7.12
CA LYS A 212 -6.99 -13.16 6.31
C LYS A 212 -7.13 -11.78 6.96
N ALA A 213 -6.68 -10.72 6.28
CA ALA A 213 -6.84 -9.34 6.69
C ALA A 213 -8.14 -8.73 6.13
N VAL A 214 -8.39 -8.86 4.82
CA VAL A 214 -9.52 -8.21 4.13
C VAL A 214 -10.47 -9.27 3.55
N SER A 215 -11.77 -8.98 3.54
CA SER A 215 -12.81 -9.91 3.08
C SER A 215 -14.08 -9.21 2.56
N TYR A 216 -14.01 -8.57 1.39
CA TYR A 216 -15.06 -7.73 0.83
C TYR A 216 -15.83 -8.42 -0.33
N THR A 217 -17.15 -8.25 -0.41
CA THR A 217 -18.05 -8.98 -1.35
C THR A 217 -18.97 -8.09 -2.21
N HIS A 218 -18.80 -6.76 -2.18
CA HIS A 218 -19.71 -5.80 -2.83
C HIS A 218 -18.94 -4.61 -3.44
N LEU A 219 -18.08 -4.91 -4.42
CA LEU A 219 -17.47 -3.90 -5.29
C LEU A 219 -18.51 -3.24 -6.21
#